data_AF-A0A1Q3TJ25-F1
#
_entry.id   AF-A0A1Q3TJ25-F1
#
_cell.length_a   1.000
_cell.length_b   1.000
_cell.length_c   1.000
_cell.angle_alpha   90.00
_cell.angle_beta   90.00
_cell.angle_gamma   90.00
#
_symmetry.space_group_name_H-M   'P 1'
#
loop_
_entity.id
_entity.type
_entity.pdbx_description
1 polymer ?
#
loop_
_entity_poly.entity_id
_entity_poly.type
_entity_poly.pdbx_seq_one_letter_code
_entity_poly.pdbx_strand_id
1 'polypeptide(L)'
;MKKVIRDYPHHFAGLQGVVVEENPQSINYACKFEVSGAESSSITRYSSKDNNVFSWQALMLTTEDFEIAKKKFKAIYNALNNLSVKMDYGDTFYLTGKYESPVEEKKFTSVVLAFEKADRIIQRMKLEISLQYEMLEWKVRVLIYEKDREDDEQGETIE
;
A
#
# COMPACT_ATOMS: atom_id res chain seq x y z
N MET A 1 -4.77 7.09 7.69
CA MET A 1 -3.87 7.14 6.51
C MET A 1 -2.72 8.14 6.65
N LYS A 2 -2.95 9.45 6.81
CA LYS A 2 -1.86 10.46 6.88
C LYS A 2 -0.74 10.11 7.87
N LYS A 3 -1.08 9.58 9.04
CA LYS A 3 -0.11 9.11 10.04
C LYS A 3 0.81 8.00 9.50
N VAL A 4 0.26 7.03 8.77
CA VAL A 4 1.03 5.93 8.17
C VAL A 4 2.01 6.46 7.13
N ILE A 5 1.53 7.35 6.25
CA ILE A 5 2.37 7.98 5.23
C ILE A 5 3.53 8.77 5.86
N ARG A 6 3.28 9.51 6.94
CA ARG A 6 4.34 10.27 7.64
C ARG A 6 5.35 9.39 8.36
N ASP A 7 4.99 8.15 8.71
CA ASP A 7 5.89 7.21 9.39
C ASP A 7 6.77 6.42 8.40
N TYR A 8 6.49 6.49 7.10
CA TYR A 8 7.27 5.82 6.05
C TYR A 8 8.77 6.15 6.09
N PRO A 9 9.21 7.43 6.21
CA PRO A 9 10.63 7.77 6.31
C PRO A 9 11.33 7.16 7.54
N HIS A 10 10.56 6.71 8.52
CA HIS A 10 11.04 6.05 9.74
C HIS A 10 10.76 4.54 9.72
N HIS A 11 10.55 3.96 8.53
CA HIS A 11 10.30 2.53 8.35
C HIS A 11 9.13 2.00 9.18
N PHE A 12 8.11 2.84 9.38
CA PHE A 12 6.94 2.52 10.21
C PHE A 12 7.26 2.19 11.68
N ALA A 13 8.43 2.58 12.19
CA ALA A 13 8.87 2.28 13.57
C ALA A 13 7.89 2.81 14.63
N GLY A 14 7.23 3.93 14.36
CA GLY A 14 6.20 4.52 15.22
C GLY A 14 4.90 3.70 15.26
N LEU A 15 4.72 2.77 14.33
CA LEU A 15 3.50 1.97 14.13
C LEU A 15 3.72 0.46 14.33
N GLN A 16 4.99 0.03 14.37
CA GLN A 16 5.35 -1.37 14.58
C GLN A 16 4.91 -1.87 15.96
N GLY A 17 4.29 -3.06 15.96
CA GLY A 17 3.87 -3.81 17.13
C GLY A 17 4.62 -5.13 17.28
N VAL A 18 3.94 -6.14 17.81
CA VAL A 18 4.52 -7.47 18.05
C VAL A 18 4.84 -8.20 16.73
N VAL A 19 5.84 -9.08 16.75
CA VAL A 19 6.10 -10.01 15.66
C VAL A 19 4.94 -11.00 15.57
N VAL A 20 4.37 -11.13 14.37
CA VAL A 20 3.29 -12.07 14.06
C VAL A 20 3.86 -13.32 13.37
N GLU A 21 4.83 -13.13 12.49
CA GLU A 21 5.46 -14.20 11.73
C GLU A 21 6.89 -13.79 11.37
N GLU A 22 7.79 -14.76 11.34
CA GLU A 22 9.19 -14.57 10.97
C GLU A 22 9.64 -15.75 10.11
N ASN A 23 10.28 -15.42 8.98
CA ASN A 23 10.93 -16.36 8.09
C ASN A 23 12.26 -15.78 7.60
N PRO A 24 13.13 -16.56 6.92
CA PRO A 24 14.44 -16.06 6.50
C PRO A 24 14.40 -14.82 5.59
N GLN A 25 13.32 -14.64 4.85
CA GLN A 25 13.18 -13.55 3.88
C GLN A 25 12.48 -12.32 4.46
N SER A 26 11.72 -12.46 5.55
CA SER A 26 10.90 -11.38 6.07
C SER A 26 10.45 -11.58 7.52
N ILE A 27 10.17 -10.46 8.19
CA ILE A 27 9.48 -10.42 9.47
C ILE A 27 8.20 -9.60 9.32
N ASN A 28 7.08 -10.20 9.68
CA ASN A 28 5.77 -9.56 9.74
C ASN A 28 5.47 -9.11 11.16
N TYR A 29 5.08 -7.84 11.29
CA TYR A 29 4.67 -7.22 12.53
C TYR A 29 3.20 -6.84 12.46
N ALA A 30 2.51 -6.95 13.59
CA ALA A 30 1.22 -6.30 13.78
C ALA A 30 1.42 -4.78 13.72
N CYS A 31 0.50 -4.05 13.07
CA CYS A 31 0.48 -2.60 13.13
C CYS A 31 -0.37 -2.17 14.34
N LYS A 32 0.23 -1.46 15.31
CA LYS A 32 -0.48 -0.99 16.52
C LYS A 32 -1.39 0.21 16.27
N PHE A 33 -1.33 0.79 15.07
CA PHE A 33 -2.19 1.88 14.66
C PHE A 33 -3.38 1.35 13.86
N GLU A 34 -4.57 1.53 14.42
CA GLU A 34 -5.82 1.17 13.76
C GLU A 34 -6.14 2.16 12.65
N VAL A 35 -6.19 1.64 11.41
CA VAL A 35 -6.71 2.41 10.27
C VAL A 35 -8.22 2.28 10.26
N SER A 36 -8.91 3.42 10.40
CA SER A 36 -10.37 3.46 10.34
C SER A 36 -10.91 2.75 9.10
N GLY A 37 -11.80 1.78 9.33
CA GLY A 37 -12.43 0.99 8.28
C GLY A 37 -11.56 -0.11 7.66
N ALA A 38 -10.41 -0.43 8.28
CA ALA A 38 -9.61 -1.62 7.96
C ALA A 38 -10.00 -2.80 8.86
N GLU A 39 -10.01 -3.99 8.29
CA GLU A 39 -10.19 -5.28 9.00
C GLU A 39 -8.89 -5.69 9.71
N SER A 40 -7.74 -5.40 9.10
CA SER A 40 -6.42 -5.64 9.68
C SER A 40 -5.37 -4.76 9.03
N SER A 41 -4.21 -4.61 9.70
CA SER A 41 -3.04 -3.97 9.12
C SER A 41 -1.74 -4.58 9.66
N SER A 42 -0.72 -4.61 8.81
CA SER A 42 0.57 -5.22 9.12
C SER A 42 1.71 -4.40 8.53
N ILE A 43 2.90 -4.59 9.10
CA ILE A 43 4.16 -4.05 8.60
C ILE A 43 5.05 -5.25 8.28
N THR A 44 5.64 -5.27 7.10
CA THR A 44 6.57 -6.32 6.70
C THR A 44 7.96 -5.72 6.52
N ARG A 45 8.95 -6.30 7.19
CA ARG A 45 10.37 -6.02 6.96
C ARG A 45 10.96 -7.14 6.12
N TYR A 46 11.45 -6.82 4.93
CA TYR A 46 12.15 -7.76 4.07
C TYR A 46 13.66 -7.76 4.36
N SER A 47 14.23 -8.95 4.43
CA SER A 47 15.67 -9.17 4.49
C SER A 47 16.25 -8.93 3.09
N SER A 48 17.00 -7.83 2.89
CA SER A 48 17.77 -7.60 1.67
C SER A 48 19.26 -7.52 1.97
N LYS A 49 20.11 -7.77 0.95
CA LYS A 49 21.57 -7.82 1.09
C LYS A 49 22.17 -6.47 1.48
N ASP A 50 21.56 -5.37 1.05
CA ASP A 50 22.14 -4.03 1.17
C ASP A 50 21.42 -3.17 2.22
N ASN A 51 20.10 -3.32 2.42
CA ASN A 51 19.33 -2.58 3.43
C ASN A 51 18.00 -3.27 3.81
N ASN A 52 17.50 -3.07 5.03
CA ASN A 52 16.15 -3.52 5.37
C ASN A 52 15.10 -2.70 4.60
N VAL A 53 14.24 -3.36 3.84
CA VAL A 53 13.11 -2.72 3.13
C VAL A 53 11.84 -2.97 3.92
N PHE A 54 10.99 -1.95 4.07
CA PHE A 54 9.75 -2.04 4.82
C PHE A 54 8.55 -1.74 3.93
N SER A 55 7.48 -2.50 4.12
CA SER A 55 6.16 -2.20 3.59
C SER A 55 5.12 -2.16 4.71
N TRP A 56 4.04 -1.44 4.44
CA TRP A 56 2.85 -1.44 5.27
C TRP A 56 1.67 -1.83 4.41
N GLN A 57 0.72 -2.59 4.97
CA GLN A 57 -0.54 -2.87 4.32
C GLN A 57 -1.72 -2.82 5.28
N ALA A 58 -2.90 -2.54 4.74
CA ALA A 58 -4.18 -2.76 5.40
C ALA A 58 -5.15 -3.50 4.50
N LEU A 59 -5.82 -4.50 5.06
CA LEU A 59 -7.00 -5.13 4.46
C LEU A 59 -8.21 -4.27 4.81
N MET A 60 -8.88 -3.71 3.80
CA MET A 60 -9.95 -2.73 3.95
C MET A 60 -11.35 -3.32 3.81
N LEU A 61 -11.46 -4.49 3.18
CA LEU A 61 -12.69 -5.23 2.97
C LEU A 61 -12.38 -6.63 2.45
N THR A 62 -13.10 -7.62 2.97
CA THR A 62 -13.23 -8.98 2.42
C THR A 62 -14.71 -9.25 2.11
N THR A 63 -15.01 -9.74 0.91
CA THR A 63 -16.40 -10.00 0.49
C THR A 63 -16.46 -10.95 -0.71
N GLU A 64 -17.53 -11.74 -0.83
CA GLU A 64 -17.78 -12.55 -2.04
C GLU A 64 -18.38 -11.70 -3.20
N ASP A 65 -18.89 -10.49 -2.91
CA ASP A 65 -19.57 -9.62 -3.88
C ASP A 65 -18.60 -8.63 -4.54
N PHE A 66 -18.38 -8.81 -5.85
CA PHE A 66 -17.52 -7.94 -6.65
C PHE A 66 -17.95 -6.47 -6.65
N GLU A 67 -19.26 -6.18 -6.70
CA GLU A 67 -19.77 -4.81 -6.76
C GLU A 67 -19.58 -4.09 -5.42
N ILE A 68 -19.65 -4.80 -4.28
CA ILE A 68 -19.28 -4.26 -2.97
C ILE A 68 -17.78 -3.96 -2.93
N ALA A 69 -16.93 -4.88 -3.38
CA ALA A 69 -15.48 -4.69 -3.44
C ALA A 69 -15.09 -3.49 -4.32
N LYS A 70 -15.68 -3.39 -5.51
CA LYS A 70 -15.48 -2.30 -6.48
C LYS A 70 -15.89 -0.94 -5.92
N LYS A 71 -17.04 -0.86 -5.23
CA LYS A 71 -17.48 0.37 -4.55
C LYS A 71 -16.49 0.80 -3.47
N LYS A 72 -16.01 -0.14 -2.64
CA LYS A 72 -15.00 0.14 -1.61
C LYS A 72 -13.68 0.60 -2.23
N PHE A 73 -13.21 -0.08 -3.27
CA PHE A 73 -12.00 0.29 -4.01
C PHE A 73 -12.07 1.73 -4.54
N LYS A 74 -13.19 2.10 -5.19
CA LYS A 74 -13.41 3.47 -5.68
C LYS A 74 -13.47 4.49 -4.55
N ALA A 75 -14.14 4.16 -3.44
CA ALA A 75 -14.23 5.04 -2.28
C ALA A 75 -12.85 5.33 -1.67
N ILE A 76 -11.99 4.31 -1.56
CA ILE A 76 -10.61 4.46 -1.10
C ILE A 76 -9.82 5.34 -2.09
N TYR A 77 -9.91 5.08 -3.39
CA TYR A 77 -9.23 5.92 -4.39
C TYR A 77 -9.63 7.39 -4.27
N ASN A 78 -10.93 7.68 -4.17
CA ASN A 78 -11.41 9.06 -4.02
C ASN A 78 -10.92 9.72 -2.73
N ALA A 79 -10.74 8.96 -1.65
CA ALA A 79 -10.23 9.48 -0.39
C ALA A 79 -8.70 9.73 -0.40
N LEU A 80 -7.96 9.03 -1.26
CA LEU A 80 -6.50 9.10 -1.32
C LEU A 80 -5.98 9.97 -2.46
N ASN A 81 -6.70 10.03 -3.58
CA ASN A 81 -6.36 10.91 -4.69
C ASN A 81 -6.52 12.37 -4.26
N ASN A 82 -5.52 13.19 -4.57
CA ASN A 82 -5.36 14.57 -4.10
C ASN A 82 -5.25 14.72 -2.57
N LEU A 83 -4.97 13.65 -1.83
CA LEU A 83 -4.74 13.74 -0.39
C LEU A 83 -3.48 14.57 -0.11
N SER A 84 -3.66 15.69 0.59
CA SER A 84 -2.56 16.52 1.07
C SER A 84 -1.95 15.94 2.36
N VAL A 85 -0.64 15.73 2.36
CA VAL A 85 0.13 15.27 3.51
C VAL A 85 1.21 16.30 3.83
N LYS A 86 1.11 16.92 5.01
CA LYS A 86 2.15 17.79 5.55
C LYS A 86 3.15 16.93 6.33
N MET A 87 4.39 16.92 5.87
CA MET A 87 5.49 16.21 6.51
C MET A 87 6.01 17.01 7.70
N ASP A 88 6.73 16.34 8.60
CA ASP A 88 7.19 16.94 9.86
C ASP A 88 8.27 18.02 9.63
N TYR A 89 8.99 17.96 8.51
CA TYR A 89 9.94 18.99 8.07
C TYR A 89 9.28 20.20 7.37
N GLY A 90 7.95 20.24 7.29
CA GLY A 90 7.17 21.44 6.93
C GLY A 90 6.53 21.42 5.54
N ASP A 91 7.06 20.65 4.60
CA ASP A 91 6.55 20.57 3.23
C ASP A 91 5.22 19.82 3.15
N THR A 92 4.38 20.23 2.18
CA THR A 92 3.09 19.58 1.90
C THR A 92 3.12 18.97 0.52
N PHE A 93 2.83 17.67 0.45
CA PHE A 93 2.78 16.92 -0.79
C PHE A 93 1.37 16.42 -1.06
N TYR A 94 1.06 16.19 -2.34
CA TYR A 94 -0.23 15.70 -2.80
C TYR A 94 -0.04 14.37 -3.50
N LEU A 95 -0.84 13.37 -3.10
CA LEU A 95 -0.90 12.10 -3.79
C LEU A 95 -1.73 12.22 -5.06
N THR A 96 -1.24 11.67 -6.16
CA THR A 96 -1.94 11.62 -7.44
C THR A 96 -1.70 10.28 -8.13
N GLY A 97 -2.67 9.86 -8.93
CA GLY A 97 -2.57 8.68 -9.77
C GLY A 97 -3.83 8.48 -10.59
N LYS A 98 -3.72 7.67 -11.63
CA LYS A 98 -4.80 7.44 -12.59
C LYS A 98 -5.73 6.34 -12.08
N TYR A 99 -7.02 6.65 -11.95
CA TYR A 99 -8.01 5.64 -11.62
C TYR A 99 -8.15 4.62 -12.75
N GLU A 100 -8.17 3.35 -12.40
CA GLU A 100 -8.64 2.25 -13.23
C GLU A 100 -9.84 1.60 -12.55
N SER A 101 -10.94 1.41 -13.29
CA SER A 101 -12.10 0.69 -12.76
C SER A 101 -11.79 -0.80 -12.74
N PRO A 102 -12.01 -1.50 -11.62
CA PRO A 102 -11.96 -2.95 -11.57
C PRO A 102 -12.94 -3.57 -12.57
N VAL A 103 -12.50 -4.68 -13.17
CA VAL A 103 -13.24 -5.53 -14.10
C VAL A 103 -13.17 -6.96 -13.55
N GLU A 104 -14.33 -7.59 -13.34
CA GLU A 104 -14.46 -8.82 -12.55
C GLU A 104 -13.63 -9.97 -13.16
N GLU A 105 -13.62 -10.06 -14.48
CA GLU A 105 -12.94 -11.09 -15.26
C GLU A 105 -11.42 -11.07 -15.06
N LYS A 106 -10.84 -9.90 -14.76
CA LYS A 106 -9.40 -9.77 -14.53
C LYS A 106 -8.95 -10.34 -13.19
N LYS A 107 -9.85 -10.53 -12.22
CA LYS A 107 -9.56 -11.01 -10.84
C LYS A 107 -8.53 -10.21 -10.05
N PHE A 108 -7.93 -9.19 -10.65
CA PHE A 108 -6.95 -8.30 -10.07
C PHE A 108 -7.09 -6.92 -10.73
N THR A 109 -7.01 -5.87 -9.92
CA THR A 109 -6.85 -4.49 -10.37
C THR A 109 -6.08 -3.73 -9.31
N SER A 110 -5.12 -2.90 -9.71
CA SER A 110 -4.44 -1.99 -8.79
C SER A 110 -4.30 -0.60 -9.37
N VAL A 111 -4.28 0.39 -8.47
CA VAL A 111 -4.01 1.79 -8.79
C VAL A 111 -2.90 2.27 -7.87
N VAL A 112 -1.81 2.75 -8.47
CA VAL A 112 -0.69 3.32 -7.75
C VAL A 112 -0.81 4.84 -7.72
N LEU A 113 -0.71 5.39 -6.52
CA LEU A 113 -0.64 6.81 -6.20
C LEU A 113 0.80 7.15 -5.81
N ALA A 114 1.30 8.28 -6.30
CA ALA A 114 2.61 8.83 -5.98
C ALA A 114 2.51 10.33 -5.70
N PHE A 115 3.53 10.91 -5.07
CA PHE A 115 3.56 12.34 -4.82
C PHE A 115 3.95 13.14 -6.08
N GLU A 116 3.16 14.16 -6.43
CA GLU A 116 3.34 14.96 -7.66
C GLU A 116 4.69 15.71 -7.71
N LYS A 117 5.21 16.13 -6.55
CA LYS A 117 6.49 16.85 -6.41
C LYS A 117 7.34 16.23 -5.30
N ALA A 118 7.51 14.92 -5.35
CA ALA A 118 8.23 14.18 -4.33
C ALA A 118 9.69 14.67 -4.20
N ASP A 119 10.15 14.81 -2.95
CA ASP A 119 11.57 15.01 -2.67
C ASP A 119 12.34 13.67 -2.67
N ARG A 120 13.63 13.71 -2.32
CA ARG A 120 14.47 12.50 -2.30
C ARG A 120 14.05 11.45 -1.26
N ILE A 121 13.35 11.85 -0.19
CA ILE A 121 12.91 10.96 0.88
C ILE A 121 11.70 10.15 0.43
N ILE A 122 10.74 10.81 -0.21
CA ILE A 122 9.43 10.20 -0.56
C ILE A 122 9.26 9.83 -2.03
N GLN A 123 10.23 10.15 -2.90
CA GLN A 123 10.16 9.82 -4.33
C GLN A 123 10.00 8.32 -4.62
N ARG A 124 10.47 7.46 -3.72
CA ARG A 124 10.40 5.99 -3.86
C ARG A 124 9.16 5.40 -3.22
N MET A 125 8.44 6.17 -2.40
CA MET A 125 7.23 5.71 -1.76
C MET A 125 6.11 5.57 -2.79
N LYS A 126 5.52 4.39 -2.87
CA LYS A 126 4.30 4.13 -3.63
C LYS A 126 3.17 3.82 -2.65
N LEU A 127 2.02 4.41 -2.90
CA LEU A 127 0.78 4.02 -2.24
C LEU A 127 -0.07 3.29 -3.27
N GLU A 128 -0.39 2.03 -3.03
CA GLU A 128 -1.19 1.22 -3.94
C GLU A 128 -2.52 0.87 -3.31
N ILE A 129 -3.57 0.92 -4.12
CA ILE A 129 -4.88 0.37 -3.80
C ILE A 129 -5.04 -0.85 -4.68
N SER A 130 -5.27 -2.01 -4.11
CA SER A 130 -5.47 -3.25 -4.87
C SER A 130 -6.83 -3.87 -4.55
N LEU A 131 -7.42 -4.50 -5.56
CA LEU A 131 -8.58 -5.36 -5.47
C LEU A 131 -8.18 -6.69 -6.10
N GLN A 132 -8.27 -7.77 -5.33
CA GLN A 132 -7.80 -9.09 -5.73
C GLN A 132 -8.82 -10.15 -5.33
N TYR A 133 -9.05 -11.13 -6.20
CA TYR A 133 -9.85 -12.31 -5.87
C TYR A 133 -8.92 -13.42 -5.37
N GLU A 134 -8.99 -13.74 -4.08
CA GLU A 134 -8.20 -14.78 -3.44
C GLU A 134 -9.09 -15.64 -2.53
N MET A 135 -8.87 -16.96 -2.53
CA MET A 135 -9.61 -17.90 -1.67
C MET A 135 -11.15 -17.77 -1.75
N LEU A 136 -11.68 -17.57 -2.96
CA LEU A 136 -13.11 -17.37 -3.25
C LEU A 136 -13.70 -16.04 -2.74
N GLU A 137 -12.87 -15.09 -2.33
CA GLU A 137 -13.30 -13.77 -1.85
C GLU A 137 -12.56 -12.64 -2.57
N TRP A 138 -13.24 -11.53 -2.78
CA TRP A 138 -12.64 -10.26 -3.16
C TRP A 138 -12.08 -9.54 -1.94
N LYS A 139 -10.81 -9.15 -2.03
CA LYS A 139 -10.11 -8.39 -1.00
C LYS A 139 -9.64 -7.06 -1.53
N VAL A 140 -9.97 -6.01 -0.80
CA VAL A 140 -9.51 -4.65 -1.10
C VAL A 140 -8.43 -4.27 -0.12
N ARG A 141 -7.23 -3.94 -0.61
CA ARG A 141 -6.08 -3.59 0.23
C ARG A 141 -5.55 -2.20 -0.11
N VAL A 142 -4.90 -1.59 0.87
CA VAL A 142 -4.03 -0.44 0.66
C VAL A 142 -2.62 -0.82 1.09
N LEU A 143 -1.63 -0.55 0.26
CA LEU A 143 -0.23 -0.84 0.50
C LEU A 143 0.59 0.43 0.42
N ILE A 144 1.63 0.52 1.25
CA ILE A 144 2.69 1.52 1.13
C ILE A 144 4.01 0.76 1.09
N TYR A 145 4.78 0.96 0.02
CA TYR A 145 6.06 0.28 -0.19
C TYR A 145 7.07 1.18 -0.88
N GLU A 146 8.33 0.77 -0.85
CA GLU A 146 9.40 1.38 -1.62
C GLU A 146 9.52 0.70 -2.99
N LYS A 147 9.53 1.48 -4.07
CA LYS A 147 9.89 1.01 -5.42
C LYS A 147 11.06 1.85 -5.92
N ASP A 148 12.17 1.20 -6.28
CA ASP A 148 13.25 1.86 -7.01
C ASP A 148 12.74 2.34 -8.39
N ARG A 149 13.27 3.48 -8.86
CA ARG A 149 12.83 4.04 -10.15
C ARG A 149 13.20 3.08 -11.28
N GLU A 150 12.18 2.77 -12.10
CA GLU A 150 12.25 2.05 -13.38
C GLU A 150 12.56 0.54 -13.33
N ASP A 151 11.84 -0.22 -12.51
CA ASP A 151 11.43 -1.58 -12.93
C ASP A 151 10.16 -1.47 -13.77
N ASP A 152 10.37 -1.12 -15.05
CA ASP A 152 9.51 -1.43 -16.19
C ASP A 152 9.90 -2.80 -16.80
N GLU A 153 10.58 -3.66 -16.03
CA GLU A 153 10.69 -5.08 -16.36
C GLU A 153 9.34 -5.76 -16.08
N GLN A 154 8.41 -5.65 -17.03
CA GLN A 154 7.57 -6.79 -17.36
C GLN A 154 8.53 -7.93 -17.67
N GLY A 155 8.78 -8.81 -16.70
CA GLY A 155 9.47 -10.07 -16.97
C GLY A 155 8.81 -10.70 -18.19
N GLU A 156 9.61 -10.95 -19.23
CA GLU A 156 9.14 -11.60 -20.45
C GLU A 156 8.37 -12.86 -20.03
N THR A 157 7.09 -12.93 -20.40
CA THR A 157 6.34 -14.18 -20.30
C THR A 157 6.98 -15.10 -21.33
N ILE A 158 7.79 -16.04 -20.88
CA ILE A 158 8.29 -17.10 -21.73
C ILE A 158 7.06 -17.98 -22.04
N GLU A 159 6.60 -17.95 -23.30
CA GLU A 159 5.62 -18.90 -23.85
C GLU A 159 6.13 -20.34 -23.79
#